data_AF-A0A9D8F9W2-F1
#
_entry.id   AF-A0A9D8F9W2-F1
#
_cell.length_a   1.000
_cell.length_b   1.000
_cell.length_c   1.000
_cell.angle_alpha   90.00
_cell.angle_beta   90.00
_cell.angle_gamma   90.00
#
_symmetry.space_group_name_H-M   'P 1'
#
loop_
_entity.id
_entity.type
_entity.pdbx_description
1 polymer ?
#
loop_
_entity_poly.entity_id
_entity_poly.type
_entity_poly.pdbx_seq_one_letter_code
_entity_poly.pdbx_strand_id
1 'polypeptide(L)' 'RFKLSLADAFAAALAKEKKAELITGDPEFKPLEKEIKIGWLK' A
#
# COMPACT_ATOMS: atom_id res chain seq x y z
N ARG A 1 -17.95 3.05 6.56
CA ARG A 1 -16.90 2.22 7.22
C ARG A 1 -15.64 2.41 6.40
N PHE A 2 -14.53 2.86 6.99
CA PHE A 2 -13.34 3.29 6.24
C PHE A 2 -12.79 2.14 5.40
N LYS A 3 -12.45 2.41 4.13
CA LYS A 3 -11.98 1.43 3.14
C LYS A 3 -10.48 1.08 3.28
N LEU A 4 -9.80 1.69 4.23
CA LEU A 4 -8.36 1.54 4.46
C LEU A 4 -8.10 1.88 5.93
N SER A 5 -7.35 1.06 6.65
CA SER A 5 -6.93 1.40 8.01
C SER A 5 -5.95 2.57 7.98
N LEU A 6 -5.83 3.29 9.10
CA LEU A 6 -4.85 4.37 9.21
C LEU A 6 -3.42 3.84 8.99
N ALA A 7 -3.13 2.64 9.49
CA ALA A 7 -1.84 1.98 9.30
C ALA A 7 -1.54 1.74 7.81
N ASP A 8 -2.53 1.24 7.07
CA ASP A 8 -2.40 0.96 5.64
C ASP A 8 -2.24 2.24 4.82
N ALA A 9 -3.00 3.28 5.17
CA ALA A 9 -2.86 4.61 4.56
C ALA A 9 -1.46 5.18 4.79
N PHE A 10 -0.91 5.00 5.99
CA PHE A 10 0.41 5.48 6.34
C PHE A 10 1.52 4.72 5.59
N ALA A 11 1.40 3.39 5.51
CA ALA A 11 2.33 2.55 4.75
C ALA A 11 2.33 2.92 3.25
N ALA A 12 1.14 3.11 2.67
CA ALA A 12 0.98 3.50 1.28
C ALA A 12 1.55 4.91 1.00
N ALA A 13 1.25 5.88 1.87
CA ALA A 13 1.75 7.25 1.73
C ALA A 13 3.29 7.30 1.87
N LEU A 14 3.86 6.55 2.82
CA LEU A 14 5.31 6.48 3.02
C LEU A 14 6.02 5.83 1.83
N ALA A 15 5.46 4.73 1.30
CA ALA A 15 5.99 4.09 0.09
C ALA A 15 5.95 5.05 -1.11
N LYS A 16 4.86 5.82 -1.27
CA LYS A 16 4.72 6.84 -2.30
C LYS A 16 5.77 7.95 -2.16
N GLU A 17 5.94 8.49 -0.95
CA GLU A 17 6.88 9.58 -0.67
C GLU A 17 8.34 9.14 -0.91
N LYS A 18 8.69 7.94 -0.44
CA LYS A 18 10.05 7.40 -0.59
C LYS A 18 10.31 6.78 -1.96
N LYS A 19 9.31 6.72 -2.84
CA LYS A 19 9.34 5.93 -4.09
C LYS A 19 9.81 4.49 -3.86
N ALA A 20 9.45 3.95 -2.69
CA ALA A 20 9.81 2.62 -2.26
C ALA A 20 8.73 1.62 -2.70
N GLU A 21 9.11 0.35 -2.74
CA GLU A 21 8.18 -0.74 -2.97
C GLU A 21 7.53 -1.14 -1.64
N LEU A 22 6.20 -1.13 -1.61
CA LEU A 22 5.42 -1.57 -0.45
C LEU A 22 5.24 -3.08 -0.52
N ILE A 23 5.82 -3.82 0.42
CA ILE A 23 5.67 -5.27 0.50
C ILE A 23 4.48 -5.60 1.40
N THR A 24 3.46 -6.27 0.87
CA THR A 24 2.27 -6.65 1.64
C THR A 24 1.60 -7.90 1.08
N GLY A 25 0.86 -8.62 1.93
CA GLY A 25 -0.06 -9.69 1.53
C GLY A 25 -1.52 -9.24 1.50
N ASP A 26 -1.81 -8.01 1.89
CA ASP A 26 -3.18 -7.52 2.10
C ASP A 26 -3.83 -7.03 0.80
N PRO A 27 -4.92 -7.67 0.34
CA PRO A 27 -5.56 -7.33 -0.93
C PRO A 27 -6.22 -5.94 -0.93
N GLU A 28 -6.34 -5.27 0.22
CA GLU A 28 -6.81 -3.89 0.34
C GLU A 28 -5.90 -2.88 -0.39
N PHE A 29 -4.64 -3.25 -0.66
CA PHE A 29 -3.69 -2.43 -1.40
C PHE A 29 -3.78 -2.57 -2.93
N LYS A 30 -4.57 -3.51 -3.47
CA LYS A 30 -4.78 -3.67 -4.92
C LYS A 30 -5.16 -2.36 -5.66
N PRO A 31 -6.10 -1.52 -5.17
CA PRO A 31 -6.39 -0.25 -5.83
C PRO A 31 -5.21 0.73 -5.83
N LEU A 32 -4.27 0.59 -4.88
CA LEU A 32 -3.10 1.46 -4.73
C LEU A 32 -1.94 1.07 -5.65
N GLU A 33 -1.97 -0.10 -6.31
CA GLU A 33 -0.95 -0.55 -7.27
C GLU A 33 -0.76 0.41 -8.45
N LYS A 34 -1.75 1.24 -8.75
CA LYS A 34 -1.66 2.27 -9.78
C LYS A 34 -0.85 3.50 -9.34
N GLU A 35 -0.73 3.73 -8.04
CA GLU A 35 -0.07 4.91 -7.47
C GLU A 35 1.27 4.58 -6.80
N ILE A 36 1.42 3.38 -6.26
CA ILE A 36 2.63 2.90 -5.57
C ILE A 36 3.04 1.52 -6.09
N LYS A 37 4.34 1.26 -6.07
CA LYS A 37 4.85 -0.10 -6.37
C LYS A 37 4.56 -1.00 -5.20
N ILE A 38 3.90 -2.13 -5.44
CA ILE A 38 3.56 -3.11 -4.42
C ILE A 38 4.20 -4.45 -4.78
N GLY A 39 4.96 -5.01 -3.84
CA GLY A 39 5.47 -6.37 -3.91
C GLY A 39 4.58 -7.29 -3.08
N TRP A 40 3.88 -8.21 -3.75
CA TRP A 40 2.97 -9.13 -3.09
C TRP A 40 3.71 -10.27 -2.42
N LEU A 41 3.48 -10.44 -1.11
CA LEU A 41 3.92 -11.63 -0.40
C LEU A 41 3.09 -12.84 -0.86
N LYS A 42 3.77 -13.95 -1.12
CA LYS A 42 3.21 -15.19 -1.66
C LYS A 42 2.75 -16.13 -0.56
#